data_AF-A0AAW8KJH5-F1
#
_entry.id   AF-A0AAW8KJH5-F1
#
_cell.length_a   1.000
_cell.length_b   1.000
_cell.length_c   1.000
_cell.angle_alpha   90.00
_cell.angle_beta   90.00
_cell.angle_gamma   90.00
#
_symmetry.space_group_name_H-M   'P 1'
#
loop_
_entity.id
_entity.type
_entity.pdbx_description
1 polymer ?
#
loop_
_entity_poly.entity_id
_entity_poly.type
_entity_poly.pdbx_seq_one_letter_code
_entity_poly.pdbx_strand_id
1 'polypeptide(L)' 'MRRKENQPERERYFQYTFYLLLRLMSVYTVYVEKEQSEGRVDCIVETPNFVYIFEFKLDGTAQKALQ' A
#
# COMPACT_ATOMS: atom_id res chain seq x y z
N MET A 1 -23.38 14.53 14.24
CA MET A 1 -22.74 13.34 13.64
C MET A 1 -21.24 13.41 13.91
N ARG A 2 -20.77 12.79 15.00
CA ARG A 2 -19.35 12.71 15.31
C ARG A 2 -18.89 11.36 14.77
N ARG A 3 -18.46 11.32 13.50
CA ARG A 3 -17.79 10.12 12.96
C ARG A 3 -16.56 9.95 13.83
N LYS A 4 -16.54 8.92 14.67
CA LYS A 4 -15.27 8.43 15.20
C LYS A 4 -14.52 7.98 13.96
N GLU A 5 -13.53 8.76 13.56
CA GLU A 5 -12.57 8.38 12.54
C GLU A 5 -11.91 7.09 13.01
N ASN A 6 -12.46 5.96 12.57
CA ASN A 6 -11.88 4.67 12.88
C ASN A 6 -10.60 4.61 12.05
N GLN A 7 -9.44 4.63 12.72
CA GLN A 7 -8.11 4.51 12.09
C GLN A 7 -8.05 3.40 11.00
N PRO A 8 -8.69 2.23 11.17
CA PRO A 8 -8.75 1.20 10.12
C PRO A 8 -9.46 1.65 8.83
N GLU A 9 -10.47 2.52 8.96
CA GLU A 9 -11.21 3.06 7.82
C GLU A 9 -10.34 4.06 7.04
N ARG A 10 -9.58 4.90 7.76
CA ARG A 10 -8.61 5.84 7.15
C ARG A 10 -7.51 5.09 6.40
N GLU A 11 -6.96 4.03 6.98
CA GLU A 11 -5.95 3.18 6.35
C GLU A 11 -6.49 2.53 5.08
N ARG A 12 -7.70 1.98 5.13
CA ARG A 12 -8.36 1.38 3.97
C ARG A 12 -8.59 2.40 2.85
N TYR A 13 -9.09 3.60 3.18
CA TYR A 13 -9.27 4.65 2.19
C TYR A 13 -7.94 5.05 1.54
N PHE A 14 -6.88 5.20 2.34
CA PHE A 14 -5.55 5.53 1.85
C PHE A 14 -5.03 4.46 0.87
N GLN A 15 -5.09 3.17 1.25
CA GLN A 15 -4.68 2.05 0.40
C GLN A 15 -5.45 2.03 -0.93
N TYR A 16 -6.78 2.18 -0.90
CA TYR A 16 -7.60 2.20 -2.11
C TYR A 16 -7.28 3.38 -3.02
N THR A 17 -7.09 4.58 -2.46
CA THR A 17 -6.71 5.76 -3.26
C THR A 17 -5.34 5.55 -3.92
N PHE A 18 -4.35 5.04 -3.18
CA PHE A 18 -3.03 4.75 -3.74
C PHE A 18 -3.08 3.67 -4.83
N TYR A 19 -3.86 2.60 -4.62
CA TYR A 19 -4.08 1.57 -5.63
C TYR A 19 -4.62 2.17 -6.93
N LEU A 20 -5.66 3.01 -6.85
CA LEU A 20 -6.25 3.65 -8.02
C LEU A 20 -5.24 4.56 -8.73
N LEU A 21 -4.46 5.36 -7.98
CA LEU A 21 -3.42 6.20 -8.57
C LEU A 21 -2.37 5.36 -9.30
N LEU A 22 -1.82 4.33 -8.66
CA LEU A 22 -0.82 3.46 -9.29
C LEU A 22 -1.39 2.75 -10.51
N ARG A 23 -2.64 2.26 -10.44
CA ARG A 23 -3.30 1.58 -11.55
C ARG A 23 -3.59 2.51 -12.73
N LEU A 24 -3.86 3.78 -12.47
CA LEU A 24 -4.10 4.80 -13.50
C LEU A 24 -2.81 5.35 -14.11
N MET A 25 -1.76 5.52 -13.31
CA MET A 25 -0.47 6.05 -13.76
C MET A 25 0.36 5.02 -14.53
N SER A 26 0.12 3.73 -14.28
CA SER A 26 1.02 2.67 -14.70
C SER A 26 0.37 1.71 -15.70
N VAL A 27 1.11 1.36 -16.75
CA VAL A 27 0.80 0.17 -17.59
C VAL A 27 1.33 -1.13 -16.97
N TYR A 28 2.03 -1.03 -15.84
CA TYR A 28 2.70 -2.14 -15.19
C TYR A 28 1.79 -2.90 -14.22
N THR A 29 2.22 -4.09 -13.83
CA THR A 29 1.48 -4.94 -12.91
C THR A 29 1.56 -4.35 -11.50
N VAL A 30 0.39 -4.16 -10.88
CA VAL A 30 0.25 -3.64 -9.52
C VAL A 30 -0.50 -4.66 -8.69
N TYR A 31 0.11 -5.11 -7.60
CA TYR A 31 -0.52 -5.94 -6.57
C TYR A 31 -0.72 -5.12 -5.30
N VAL A 32 -1.81 -5.37 -4.58
CA VAL A 32 -2.11 -4.75 -3.29
C VAL A 32 -2.51 -5.82 -2.29
N GLU A 33 -2.13 -5.63 -1.02
CA GLU A 33 -2.40 -6.56 0.09
C GLU A 33 -2.04 -8.02 -0.26
N LYS A 34 -0.90 -8.21 -0.93
CA LYS A 34 -0.48 -9.51 -1.44
C LYS A 34 0.12 -10.34 -0.30
N GLU A 35 -0.54 -11.45 0.02
CA GLU A 35 0.00 -12.44 0.95
C GLU A 35 1.15 -13.24 0.30
N GLN A 36 2.21 -13.43 1.07
CA GLN A 36 3.44 -14.15 0.76
C GLN A 36 3.79 -15.08 1.93
N SER A 37 4.75 -15.97 1.72
CA SER A 37 5.16 -16.98 2.72
C SER A 37 5.59 -16.40 4.07
N GLU A 38 6.07 -15.16 4.11
CA GLU A 38 6.54 -14.49 5.33
C GLU A 38 5.66 -13.31 5.77
N GLY A 39 4.48 -13.12 5.18
CA GLY A 39 3.56 -12.07 5.59
C GLY A 39 2.83 -11.42 4.43
N ARG A 40 2.26 -10.24 4.68
CA ARG A 40 1.50 -9.47 3.70
C ARG A 40 2.26 -8.22 3.31
N VAL A 41 2.35 -7.96 2.00
CA VAL A 41 2.92 -6.74 1.45
C VAL A 41 1.79 -5.78 1.08
N ASP A 42 1.92 -4.51 1.46
CA ASP A 42 0.89 -3.50 1.18
C ASP A 42 0.72 -3.25 -0.32
N CYS A 43 1.80 -3.03 -1.06
CA CYS A 43 1.74 -2.88 -2.52
C CYS A 43 3.04 -3.30 -3.23
N ILE A 44 2.90 -3.91 -4.41
CA ILE A 44 4.01 -4.29 -5.28
C ILE A 44 3.75 -3.71 -6.67
N VAL A 45 4.77 -3.08 -7.27
CA VAL A 45 4.77 -2.64 -8.66
C VAL A 45 5.90 -3.34 -9.39
N GLU A 46 5.55 -4.18 -10.37
CA GLU A 46 6.52 -4.94 -11.17
C GLU A 46 6.71 -4.28 -12.53
N THR A 47 7.92 -3.85 -12.79
CA THR A 47 8.36 -3.33 -14.10
C THR A 47 9.24 -4.38 -14.79
N PRO A 48 9.56 -4.24 -16.09
CA PRO A 48 10.40 -5.20 -16.79
C PRO A 48 11.77 -5.46 -16.14
N ASN A 49 12.33 -4.46 -15.44
CA ASN A 49 13.69 -4.51 -14.91
C ASN A 49 13.74 -4.56 -13.38
N PHE A 50 12.67 -4.19 -12.69
CA PHE A 50 12.66 -4.02 -11.24
C PHE A 50 11.32 -4.35 -10.62
N VAL A 51 11.36 -4.86 -9.39
CA VAL A 51 10.21 -5.03 -8.51
C VAL A 51 10.30 -3.98 -7.40
N TYR A 52 9.29 -3.12 -7.31
CA TYR A 52 9.17 -2.12 -6.25
C TYR A 52 8.18 -2.59 -5.21
N ILE A 53 8.61 -2.61 -3.96
CA ILE A 53 7.78 -2.98 -2.80
C ILE A 53 7.50 -1.70 -2.00
N PHE A 54 6.23 -1.43 -1.75
CA PHE A 54 5.77 -0.29 -0.97
C PHE A 54 5.12 -0.80 0.31
N GLU A 55 5.53 -0.23 1.43
CA GLU A 55 4.94 -0.45 2.75
C GLU A 55 4.48 0.91 3.27
N PHE A 56 3.19 1.05 3.55
CA PHE A 56 2.58 2.32 3.91
C PHE A 56 2.47 2.46 5.42
N LYS A 57 2.81 3.64 5.95
CA LYS A 57 2.61 3.98 7.36
C LYS A 57 1.90 5.33 7.43
N LEU A 58 0.66 5.34 7.93
CA LEU A 58 -0.15 6.56 8.02
C LEU A 58 0.39 7.51 9.09
N ASP A 59 0.74 6.96 10.27
CA ASP A 59 1.23 7.72 11.43
C ASP A 59 2.64 7.24 11.87
N GLY A 60 3.39 6.60 10.97
CA GLY A 60 4.69 5.97 11.24
C GLY A 60 5.81 6.49 10.35
N THR A 61 7.05 6.07 10.64
CA THR A 61 8.24 6.47 9.86
C THR A 61 8.66 5.37 8.89
N ALA A 62 9.37 5.75 7.83
CA ALA A 62 9.94 4.80 6.87
C ALA A 62 10.91 3.82 7.54
N GLN A 63 11.68 4.27 8.55
CA GLN A 63 12.59 3.40 9.30
C GLN A 63 11.84 2.28 10.03
N LYS A 64 10.66 2.56 10.58
CA LYS A 64 9.81 1.53 11.20
C LYS A 64 9.26 0.52 10.20
N ALA A 65 9.19 0.88 8.92
CA ALA A 65 8.75 -0.04 7.87
C ALA A 65 9.88 -0.95 7.36
N LEU A 66 11.15 -0.61 7.63
CA LEU A 66 12.32 -1.37 7.22
C LEU A 66 12.85 -2.33 8.31
N GLN A 67 12.23 -2.32 9.50
CA GLN A 67 12.51 -3.25 10.60
C GLN A 67 11.53 -4.41 10.56
#